data_AF-A0A8J1TVS3-F1
#
_entry.id   AF-A0A8J1TVS3-F1
#
_cell.length_a   1.000
_cell.length_b   1.000
_cell.length_c   1.000
_cell.angle_alpha   90.00
_cell.angle_beta   90.00
_cell.angle_gamma   90.00
#
_symmetry.space_group_name_H-M   'P 1'
#
loop_
_entity.id
_entity.type
_entity.pdbx_description
1 polymer ?
#
loop_
_entity_poly.entity_id
_entity_poly.type
_entity_poly.pdbx_seq_one_letter_code
_entity_poly.pdbx_strand_id
1 'polypeptide(L)'
;MDLINDIKKQLIAAVKDELIKVVRKELVNEITLMRKKVDELERNLKVELNSFKEGAFALSTQSTNKLELEKSIIVRAECTKSRQDSVPGVVKVELTSTDTKVKALRNKYRLRDKTKFQNVFLHGAKTHEEGLIELNTKELLRNMPERHQWQTCKEVSEARKWNGQTVTAEQQDKDEWNTSGI
;
A
#
# COMPACT_ATOMS: atom_id res chain seq x y z
N MET A 1 -72.94 -35.30 23.61
CA MET A 1 -71.94 -34.20 23.61
C MET A 1 -70.82 -34.44 22.59
N ASP A 2 -70.58 -35.68 22.14
CA ASP A 2 -69.41 -36.03 21.32
C ASP A 2 -69.42 -35.43 19.90
N LEU A 3 -70.59 -35.39 19.24
CA LEU A 3 -70.72 -34.81 17.89
C LEU A 3 -70.26 -33.35 17.79
N ILE A 4 -70.58 -32.53 18.81
CA ILE A 4 -70.17 -31.11 18.84
C ILE A 4 -68.65 -31.00 18.98
N ASN A 5 -68.03 -31.86 19.77
CA ASN A 5 -66.58 -31.88 19.95
C ASN A 5 -65.85 -32.30 18.68
N ASP A 6 -66.39 -33.27 17.94
CA ASP A 6 -65.80 -33.71 16.68
C ASP A 6 -65.91 -32.65 15.59
N ILE A 7 -67.06 -31.97 15.47
CA ILE A 7 -67.22 -30.83 14.55
C ILE A 7 -66.22 -29.72 14.90
N LYS A 8 -66.06 -29.39 16.19
CA LYS A 8 -65.06 -28.39 16.63
C LYS A 8 -63.64 -28.81 16.24
N LYS A 9 -63.27 -30.08 16.44
CA LYS A 9 -61.95 -30.59 16.05
C LYS A 9 -61.72 -30.49 14.55
N GLN A 10 -62.70 -30.90 13.73
CA GLN A 10 -62.62 -30.83 12.27
C GLN A 10 -62.49 -29.39 11.79
N LEU A 11 -63.28 -28.46 12.35
CA LEU A 11 -63.21 -27.05 12.00
C LEU A 11 -61.85 -26.44 12.38
N ILE A 12 -61.34 -26.74 13.57
CA ILE A 12 -60.02 -26.28 14.01
C ILE A 12 -58.92 -26.82 13.09
N ALA A 13 -58.99 -28.08 12.69
CA ALA A 13 -58.02 -28.67 11.77
C ALA A 13 -58.06 -27.98 10.40
N ALA A 14 -59.24 -27.80 9.81
CA ALA A 14 -59.41 -27.13 8.52
C ALA A 14 -58.90 -25.68 8.54
N VAL A 15 -59.21 -24.92 9.59
CA VAL A 15 -58.73 -23.54 9.74
C VAL A 15 -57.21 -23.49 9.92
N LYS A 16 -56.63 -24.41 10.69
CA LYS A 16 -55.18 -24.52 10.86
C LYS A 16 -54.49 -24.81 9.53
N ASP A 17 -55.02 -25.75 8.74
CA ASP A 17 -54.45 -26.11 7.45
C ASP A 17 -54.48 -24.96 6.45
N GLU A 18 -55.60 -24.23 6.36
CA GLU A 18 -55.70 -23.05 5.49
C GLU A 18 -54.77 -21.92 5.95
N LEU A 19 -54.68 -21.66 7.26
CA LEU A 19 -53.74 -20.68 7.80
C LEU A 19 -52.29 -21.06 7.48
N ILE A 20 -51.91 -22.34 7.65
CA ILE A 20 -50.58 -22.85 7.31
C ILE A 20 -50.30 -22.67 5.82
N LYS A 21 -51.25 -22.94 4.94
CA LYS A 21 -51.10 -22.75 3.48
C LYS A 21 -50.85 -21.29 3.13
N VAL A 22 -51.63 -20.36 3.68
CA VAL A 22 -51.50 -18.92 3.43
C VAL A 22 -50.14 -18.41 3.92
N VAL A 23 -49.76 -18.75 5.17
CA VAL A 23 -48.48 -18.32 5.75
C VAL A 23 -47.29 -18.91 4.98
N ARG A 24 -47.35 -20.19 4.59
CA ARG A 24 -46.30 -20.80 3.76
C ARG A 24 -46.15 -20.11 2.41
N LYS A 25 -47.26 -19.78 1.75
CA LYS A 25 -47.23 -19.07 0.46
C LYS A 25 -46.57 -17.71 0.59
N GLU A 26 -46.91 -16.95 1.63
CA GLU A 26 -46.34 -15.63 1.87
C GLU A 26 -44.83 -15.71 2.16
N LEU A 27 -44.42 -16.63 3.03
CA LEU A 27 -42.99 -16.86 3.31
C LEU A 27 -42.20 -17.26 2.07
N VAL A 28 -42.76 -18.11 1.20
CA VAL A 28 -42.11 -18.50 -0.06
C VAL A 28 -41.95 -17.30 -0.99
N ASN A 29 -42.95 -16.42 -1.07
CA ASN A 29 -42.87 -15.20 -1.86
C ASN A 29 -41.77 -14.25 -1.33
N GLU A 30 -41.72 -14.02 -0.02
CA GLU A 30 -40.68 -13.20 0.60
C GLU A 30 -39.27 -13.76 0.38
N ILE A 31 -39.08 -15.07 0.59
CA ILE A 31 -37.80 -15.75 0.34
C ILE A 31 -37.38 -15.59 -1.14
N THR A 32 -38.34 -15.73 -2.07
CA THR A 32 -38.06 -15.57 -3.50
C THR A 32 -37.67 -14.14 -3.84
N LEU A 33 -38.31 -13.14 -3.23
CA LEU A 33 -37.97 -11.73 -3.39
C LEU A 33 -36.57 -11.42 -2.83
N MET A 34 -36.26 -11.93 -1.64
CA MET A 34 -34.94 -11.74 -1.00
C MET A 34 -33.82 -12.36 -1.85
N ARG A 35 -34.01 -13.57 -2.40
CA ARG A 35 -33.04 -14.19 -3.30
C ARG A 35 -32.73 -13.33 -4.52
N LYS A 36 -33.77 -12.77 -5.17
CA LYS A 36 -33.58 -11.87 -6.31
C LYS A 36 -32.75 -10.64 -5.95
N LYS A 37 -32.97 -10.04 -4.77
CA LYS A 37 -32.20 -8.89 -4.29
C LYS A 37 -30.73 -9.25 -4.04
N VAL A 38 -30.46 -10.43 -3.47
CA VAL A 38 -29.09 -10.91 -3.27
C VAL A 38 -28.38 -11.08 -4.62
N ASP A 39 -29.02 -11.74 -5.58
CA ASP A 39 -28.42 -11.93 -6.92
C ASP A 39 -28.11 -10.60 -7.62
N GLU A 40 -28.96 -9.58 -7.43
CA GLU A 40 -28.74 -8.24 -7.98
C GLU A 40 -27.54 -7.54 -7.33
N LEU A 41 -27.43 -7.61 -6.00
CA LEU A 41 -26.29 -7.06 -5.27
C LEU A 41 -24.97 -7.75 -5.67
N GLU A 42 -24.97 -9.07 -5.85
CA GLU A 42 -23.80 -9.82 -6.30
C GLU A 42 -23.35 -9.38 -7.71
N ARG A 43 -24.28 -9.13 -8.62
CA ARG A 43 -23.95 -8.62 -9.96
C ARG A 43 -23.36 -7.22 -9.89
N ASN A 44 -23.93 -6.33 -9.08
CA ASN A 44 -23.43 -4.96 -8.93
C ASN A 44 -22.01 -4.94 -8.36
N LEU A 45 -21.75 -5.71 -7.30
CA LEU A 45 -20.41 -5.85 -6.72
C LEU A 45 -19.40 -6.40 -7.72
N LYS A 46 -19.79 -7.35 -8.57
CA LYS A 46 -18.92 -7.90 -9.61
C LYS A 46 -18.54 -6.86 -10.67
N VAL A 47 -19.48 -6.01 -11.07
CA VAL A 47 -19.23 -4.90 -12.01
C VAL A 47 -18.28 -3.87 -11.39
N GLU A 48 -18.53 -3.46 -10.14
CA GLU A 48 -17.66 -2.53 -9.41
C GLU A 48 -16.23 -3.08 -9.27
N LEU A 49 -16.08 -4.35 -8.89
CA LEU A 49 -14.78 -5.00 -8.78
C LEU A 49 -14.01 -5.00 -10.10
N ASN A 50 -14.69 -5.26 -11.22
CA ASN A 50 -14.06 -5.24 -12.54
C ASN A 50 -13.62 -3.83 -12.93
N SER A 51 -14.45 -2.81 -12.70
CA SER A 51 -14.07 -1.41 -12.95
C SER A 51 -12.86 -0.97 -12.12
N PHE A 52 -12.77 -1.43 -10.87
CA PHE A 52 -11.63 -1.16 -10.00
C PHE A 52 -10.35 -1.84 -10.50
N LYS A 53 -10.43 -3.09 -10.95
CA LYS A 53 -9.29 -3.82 -11.53
C LYS A 53 -8.76 -3.13 -12.79
N GLU A 54 -9.66 -2.67 -13.66
CA GLU A 54 -9.28 -1.92 -14.86
C GLU A 54 -8.59 -0.60 -14.51
N GLY A 55 -9.12 0.15 -13.52
CA GLY A 55 -8.50 1.38 -13.03
C GLY A 55 -7.11 1.16 -12.41
N ALA A 56 -6.94 0.10 -11.61
CA ALA A 56 -5.66 -0.27 -11.00
C ALA A 56 -4.62 -0.65 -12.07
N PHE A 57 -5.03 -1.35 -13.13
CA PHE A 57 -4.16 -1.70 -14.24
C PHE A 57 -3.70 -0.46 -15.04
N ALA A 58 -4.59 0.49 -15.27
CA ALA A 58 -4.26 1.76 -15.92
C ALA A 58 -3.26 2.61 -15.10
N LEU A 59 -3.42 2.64 -13.77
CA LEU A 59 -2.48 3.33 -12.88
C LEU A 59 -1.10 2.67 -12.87
N SER A 60 -1.06 1.33 -12.79
CA SER A 60 0.17 0.53 -12.86
C SER A 60 1.00 0.86 -14.10
N THR A 61 0.37 0.85 -15.27
CA THR A 61 1.02 1.09 -16.57
C THR A 61 1.53 2.53 -16.74
N GLN A 62 0.87 3.53 -16.13
CA GLN A 62 1.36 4.92 -16.17
C GLN A 62 2.60 5.15 -15.28
N SER A 63 2.73 4.41 -14.17
CA SER A 63 3.88 4.54 -13.27
C SER A 63 5.16 3.87 -13.79
N THR A 64 5.07 2.80 -14.57
CA THR A 64 6.24 2.04 -15.04
C THR A 64 7.03 2.75 -16.14
N ASN A 65 6.36 3.52 -17.01
CA ASN A 65 7.01 4.13 -18.18
C ASN A 65 7.90 5.34 -17.85
N LYS A 66 7.85 5.90 -16.62
CA LYS A 66 8.52 7.17 -16.30
C LYS A 66 9.84 7.03 -15.52
N LEU A 67 10.27 5.80 -15.24
CA LEU A 67 11.45 5.53 -14.42
C LEU A 67 12.49 4.62 -15.09
N GLU A 68 12.29 4.21 -16.35
CA GLU A 68 13.10 3.15 -17.01
C GLU A 68 13.18 1.86 -16.16
N LEU A 69 12.23 1.71 -15.24
CA LEU A 69 12.08 0.54 -14.38
C LEU A 69 11.20 -0.50 -15.07
N GLU A 70 11.24 -0.59 -16.41
CA GLU A 70 10.35 -1.43 -17.23
C GLU A 70 10.35 -2.92 -16.84
N LYS A 71 11.35 -3.37 -16.06
CA LYS A 71 11.45 -4.73 -15.53
C LYS A 71 11.39 -4.84 -14.00
N SER A 72 11.03 -3.76 -13.31
CA SER A 72 10.95 -3.77 -11.84
C SER A 72 9.60 -4.31 -11.43
N ILE A 73 9.50 -5.63 -11.42
CA ILE A 73 8.33 -6.31 -10.87
C ILE A 73 8.31 -6.00 -9.37
N ILE A 74 7.27 -5.32 -8.93
CA ILE A 74 6.97 -5.17 -7.50
C ILE A 74 6.40 -6.52 -7.06
N VAL A 75 7.11 -7.20 -6.16
CA VAL A 75 6.67 -8.51 -5.65
C VAL A 75 5.52 -8.31 -4.67
N ARG A 76 5.67 -7.32 -3.77
CA ARG A 76 4.70 -7.03 -2.72
C ARG A 76 4.78 -5.56 -2.33
N ALA A 77 3.63 -4.98 -1.99
CA ALA A 77 3.56 -3.70 -1.33
C ALA A 77 2.57 -3.80 -0.16
N GLU A 78 2.98 -3.34 1.01
CA GLU A 78 2.16 -3.36 2.23
C GLU A 78 2.27 -2.04 2.97
N CYS A 79 1.14 -1.46 3.33
CA CYS A 79 1.09 -0.28 4.18
C CYS A 79 1.07 -0.70 5.65
N THR A 80 2.03 -0.25 6.44
CA THR A 80 1.98 -0.45 7.89
C THR A 80 0.85 0.38 8.49
N LYS A 81 0.20 -0.14 9.54
CA LYS A 81 -0.78 0.64 10.31
C LYS A 81 -0.18 1.97 10.74
N SER A 82 -0.95 3.04 10.60
CA SER A 82 -0.52 4.32 11.14
C SER A 82 -0.39 4.26 12.67
N ARG A 83 0.58 4.99 13.21
CA ARG A 83 0.74 5.18 14.65
C ARG A 83 -0.15 6.30 15.20
N GLN A 84 -0.61 7.22 14.35
CA GLN A 84 -1.39 8.40 14.71
C GLN A 84 -2.39 8.71 13.60
N ASP A 85 -3.63 9.04 13.93
CA ASP A 85 -4.71 9.21 12.95
C ASP A 85 -4.42 10.24 11.84
N SER A 86 -3.55 11.24 12.12
CA SER A 86 -3.18 12.29 11.18
C SER A 86 -1.93 11.98 10.32
N VAL A 87 -1.23 10.88 10.59
CA VAL A 87 0.04 10.56 9.91
C VAL A 87 -0.19 9.36 8.99
N PRO A 88 0.17 9.42 7.69
CA PRO A 88 0.06 8.25 6.82
C PRO A 88 1.03 7.14 7.27
N GLY A 89 0.60 5.90 7.12
CA GLY A 89 1.43 4.73 7.37
C GLY A 89 2.62 4.62 6.40
N VAL A 90 3.68 3.91 6.81
CA VAL A 90 4.83 3.64 5.94
C VAL A 90 4.47 2.52 4.97
N VAL A 91 4.70 2.75 3.67
CA VAL A 91 4.54 1.71 2.65
C VAL A 91 5.85 0.95 2.50
N LYS A 92 5.82 -0.35 2.81
CA LYS A 92 6.92 -1.28 2.56
C LYS A 92 6.73 -1.88 1.18
N VAL A 93 7.76 -1.76 0.34
CA VAL A 93 7.75 -2.29 -1.02
C VAL A 93 8.88 -3.31 -1.16
N GLU A 94 8.53 -4.50 -1.61
CA GLU A 94 9.45 -5.57 -1.95
C GLU A 94 9.64 -5.60 -3.47
N LEU A 95 10.90 -5.56 -3.90
CA LEU A 95 11.31 -5.56 -5.30
C LEU A 95 11.93 -6.91 -5.64
N THR A 96 11.76 -7.36 -6.87
CA THR A 96 12.27 -8.67 -7.31
C THR A 96 13.79 -8.81 -7.21
N SER A 97 14.55 -7.73 -7.42
CA SER A 97 16.01 -7.75 -7.41
C SER A 97 16.60 -6.67 -6.51
N THR A 98 17.70 -7.03 -5.84
CA THR A 98 18.51 -6.11 -5.04
C THR A 98 19.13 -5.01 -5.90
N ASP A 99 19.54 -5.30 -7.14
CA ASP A 99 20.06 -4.30 -8.08
C ASP A 99 19.02 -3.23 -8.40
N THR A 100 17.76 -3.66 -8.64
CA THR A 100 16.63 -2.75 -8.84
C THR A 100 16.40 -1.85 -7.62
N LYS A 101 16.48 -2.42 -6.41
CA LYS A 101 16.38 -1.65 -5.16
C LYS A 101 17.50 -0.61 -5.06
N VAL A 102 18.74 -0.97 -5.38
CA VAL A 102 19.88 -0.06 -5.37
C VAL A 102 19.69 1.06 -6.40
N LYS A 103 19.31 0.74 -7.64
CA LYS A 103 19.01 1.73 -8.69
C LYS A 103 17.91 2.71 -8.27
N ALA A 104 16.80 2.20 -7.73
CA ALA A 104 15.71 3.03 -7.22
C ALA A 104 16.19 3.96 -6.08
N LEU A 105 16.98 3.44 -5.14
CA LEU A 105 17.53 4.23 -4.03
C LEU A 105 18.57 5.26 -4.47
N ARG A 106 19.35 5.01 -5.53
CA ARG A 106 20.28 5.99 -6.11
C ARG A 106 19.54 7.10 -6.85
N ASN A 107 18.51 6.73 -7.63
CA ASN A 107 17.70 7.69 -8.40
C ASN A 107 16.69 8.48 -7.55
N LYS A 108 16.55 8.17 -6.26
CA LYS A 108 15.57 8.84 -5.39
C LYS A 108 15.74 10.35 -5.30
N TYR A 109 16.97 10.86 -5.45
CA TYR A 109 17.22 12.30 -5.39
C TYR A 109 16.58 13.03 -6.57
N ARG A 110 16.60 12.43 -7.76
CA ARG A 110 15.92 12.94 -8.97
C ARG A 110 14.40 12.95 -8.86
N LEU A 111 13.83 12.22 -7.89
CA LEU A 111 12.39 12.24 -7.63
C LEU A 111 11.96 13.48 -6.84
N ARG A 112 12.82 14.02 -5.97
CA ARG A 112 12.48 15.22 -5.18
C ARG A 112 12.22 16.46 -6.03
N ASP A 113 12.87 16.54 -7.20
CA ASP A 113 12.71 17.67 -8.12
C ASP A 113 11.32 17.70 -8.79
N LYS A 114 10.55 16.61 -8.70
CA LYS A 114 9.20 16.52 -9.26
C LYS A 114 8.17 16.90 -8.20
N THR A 115 7.32 17.88 -8.50
CA THR A 115 6.25 18.38 -7.61
C THR A 115 5.38 17.29 -6.99
N LYS A 116 5.12 16.20 -7.74
CA LYS A 116 4.31 15.06 -7.26
C LYS A 116 4.98 14.22 -6.16
N PHE A 117 6.30 14.30 -5.99
CA PHE A 117 7.07 13.44 -5.08
C PHE A 117 7.86 14.23 -4.03
N GLN A 118 7.63 15.54 -3.91
CA GLN A 118 8.37 16.42 -3.00
C GLN A 118 8.30 15.95 -1.54
N ASN A 119 7.17 15.35 -1.15
CA ASN A 119 6.91 14.86 0.21
C ASN A 119 7.08 13.33 0.36
N VAL A 120 7.66 12.66 -0.64
CA VAL A 120 7.86 11.20 -0.59
C VAL A 120 9.30 10.89 -0.19
N PHE A 121 9.45 10.18 0.92
CA PHE A 121 10.75 9.78 1.45
C PHE A 121 11.02 8.31 1.16
N LEU A 122 12.07 8.03 0.38
CA LEU A 122 12.52 6.66 0.10
C LEU A 122 13.73 6.30 0.96
N HIS A 123 13.56 5.25 1.74
CA HIS A 123 14.58 4.67 2.61
C HIS A 123 14.75 3.18 2.32
N GLY A 124 15.99 2.69 2.45
CA GLY A 124 16.20 1.25 2.51
C GLY A 124 15.61 0.71 3.80
N ALA A 125 14.89 -0.42 3.73
CA ALA A 125 14.49 -1.16 4.91
C ALA A 125 15.75 -1.58 5.68
N LYS A 126 15.78 -1.28 6.99
CA LYS A 126 16.81 -1.69 7.93
C LYS A 126 16.20 -2.57 9.01
N THR A 127 16.97 -3.51 9.54
CA THR A 127 16.55 -4.22 10.75
C THR A 127 16.63 -3.30 11.97
N HIS A 128 16.04 -3.70 13.08
CA HIS A 128 16.10 -2.94 14.32
C HIS A 128 17.55 -2.81 14.82
N GLU A 129 18.31 -3.89 14.72
CA GLU A 129 19.72 -3.97 15.09
C GLU A 129 20.57 -3.04 14.23
N GLU A 130 20.38 -3.06 12.91
CA GLU A 130 21.05 -2.13 11.99
C GLU A 130 20.73 -0.67 12.32
N GLY A 131 19.48 -0.38 12.69
CA GLY A 131 19.07 0.95 13.14
C GLY A 131 19.78 1.39 14.42
N LEU A 132 19.89 0.50 15.41
CA LEU A 132 20.62 0.78 16.66
C LEU A 132 22.12 0.97 16.41
N ILE A 133 22.72 0.13 15.57
CA ILE A 133 24.13 0.27 15.20
C ILE A 133 24.37 1.62 14.52
N GLU A 134 23.50 2.02 13.59
CA GLU A 134 23.61 3.33 12.93
C GLU A 134 23.47 4.48 13.92
N LEU A 135 22.50 4.42 14.85
CA LEU A 135 22.31 5.45 15.86
C LEU A 135 23.53 5.58 16.78
N ASN A 136 24.03 4.46 17.30
CA ASN A 136 25.22 4.44 18.14
C ASN A 136 26.45 4.96 17.38
N THR A 137 26.62 4.56 16.12
CA THR A 137 27.72 5.03 15.27
C THR A 137 27.65 6.54 15.05
N LYS A 138 26.45 7.08 14.74
CA LYS A 138 26.26 8.53 14.59
C LYS A 138 26.56 9.29 15.86
N GLU A 139 26.13 8.77 17.01
CA GLU A 139 26.38 9.40 18.30
C GLU A 139 27.88 9.39 18.65
N LEU A 140 28.58 8.29 18.38
CA LEU A 140 30.04 8.22 18.54
C LEU A 140 30.75 9.24 17.63
N LEU A 141 30.39 9.30 16.35
CA LEU A 141 30.96 10.25 15.38
C LEU A 141 30.68 11.71 15.77
N ARG A 142 29.53 11.99 16.38
CA ARG A 142 29.17 13.34 16.84
C ARG A 142 30.05 13.83 17.99
N ASN A 143 30.47 12.91 18.85
CA ASN A 143 31.27 13.19 20.03
C ASN A 143 32.79 13.16 19.75
N MET A 144 33.22 12.75 18.55
CA MET A 144 34.63 12.80 18.17
C MET A 144 35.11 14.24 17.91
N PRO A 145 36.33 14.60 18.36
CA PRO A 145 36.98 15.82 17.89
C PRO A 145 37.14 15.75 16.37
N GLU A 146 37.07 16.90 15.69
CA GLU A 146 37.17 17.00 14.21
C GLU A 146 36.02 16.34 13.42
N ARG A 147 34.79 16.33 13.98
CA ARG A 147 33.55 15.78 13.35
C ARG A 147 33.35 16.06 11.85
N HIS A 148 33.88 17.18 11.35
CA HIS A 148 33.72 17.62 9.95
C HIS A 148 34.46 16.71 8.96
N GLN A 149 35.50 15.99 9.40
CA GLN A 149 36.23 15.04 8.56
C GLN A 149 35.50 13.70 8.38
N TRP A 150 34.62 13.35 9.33
CA TRP A 150 33.96 12.05 9.42
C TRP A 150 32.46 12.11 9.08
N GLN A 151 31.98 13.25 8.62
CA GLN A 151 30.63 13.35 8.09
C GLN A 151 30.50 12.36 6.93
N THR A 152 29.61 11.38 7.11
CA THR A 152 29.36 10.34 6.12
C THR A 152 29.04 11.01 4.78
N CYS A 153 29.54 10.48 3.65
CA CYS A 153 29.53 11.13 2.32
C CYS A 153 28.19 11.76 1.86
N LYS A 154 27.06 11.41 2.49
CA LYS A 154 25.77 12.08 2.29
C LYS A 154 25.75 13.54 2.76
N GLU A 155 26.30 13.84 3.94
CA GLU A 155 26.29 15.21 4.49
C GLU A 155 27.27 16.12 3.75
N VAL A 156 28.39 15.59 3.26
CA VAL A 156 29.40 16.35 2.50
C VAL A 156 28.82 16.91 1.19
N SER A 157 27.91 16.18 0.55
CA SER A 157 27.23 16.64 -0.67
C SER A 157 26.24 17.80 -0.43
N GLU A 158 25.68 17.91 0.78
CA GLU A 158 24.79 19.01 1.17
C GLU A 158 25.57 20.20 1.73
N ALA A 159 26.66 19.97 2.47
CA ALA A 159 27.52 21.02 3.02
C ALA A 159 28.27 21.81 1.92
N ARG A 160 28.68 21.17 0.81
CA ARG A 160 29.35 21.88 -0.31
C ARG A 160 28.44 22.91 -1.02
N LYS A 161 27.12 22.76 -0.95
CA LYS A 161 26.18 23.78 -1.48
C LYS A 161 26.15 25.06 -0.64
N TRP A 162 26.60 25.02 0.61
CA TRP A 162 26.57 26.19 1.50
C TRP A 162 27.68 27.20 1.20
N ASN A 163 28.74 26.79 0.49
CA ASN A 163 29.86 27.67 0.11
C ASN A 163 29.70 28.35 -1.25
N GLY A 164 28.50 28.36 -1.84
CA GLY A 164 28.21 29.13 -3.06
C GLY A 164 28.89 28.64 -4.35
N GLN A 165 29.63 27.53 -4.32
CA GLN A 165 30.17 26.90 -5.52
C GLN A 165 29.28 25.72 -5.94
N THR A 166 28.41 25.95 -6.92
CA THR A 166 27.71 24.89 -7.64
C THR A 166 28.72 24.15 -8.53
N VAL A 167 29.32 23.08 -8.01
CA VAL A 167 30.06 22.14 -8.86
C VAL A 167 29.03 21.41 -9.72
N THR A 168 29.07 21.64 -11.03
CA THR A 168 28.25 20.93 -12.01
C THR A 168 28.63 19.45 -11.99
N ALA A 169 27.63 18.57 -12.04
CA ALA A 169 27.81 17.12 -11.92
C ALA A 169 28.81 16.51 -12.94
N GLU A 170 29.10 17.22 -14.03
CA GLU A 170 30.10 16.82 -15.04
C GLU A 170 31.56 16.91 -14.57
N GLN A 171 31.87 17.69 -13.52
CA GLN A 171 33.23 17.75 -12.99
C GLN A 171 33.56 16.54 -12.09
N GLN A 172 32.55 15.89 -11.53
CA GLN A 172 32.71 14.92 -10.45
C GLN A 172 33.25 13.56 -10.94
N ASP A 173 32.94 13.15 -12.18
CA ASP A 173 33.45 11.90 -12.77
C ASP A 173 34.92 12.00 -13.22
N LYS A 174 35.48 13.22 -13.40
CA LYS A 174 36.87 13.40 -13.83
C LYS A 174 37.88 13.32 -12.68
N ASP A 175 37.47 13.69 -11.47
CA ASP A 175 38.39 13.78 -10.33
C ASP A 175 38.58 12.42 -9.62
N GLU A 176 37.62 11.49 -9.73
CA GLU A 176 37.73 10.16 -9.08
C GLU A 176 38.76 9.22 -9.77
N TRP A 177 39.19 9.50 -11.01
CA TRP A 177 40.16 8.66 -11.73
C TRP A 177 41.62 9.09 -11.57
N ASN A 178 41.91 10.28 -11.03
CA ASN A 178 43.28 10.81 -10.96
C ASN A 178 44.00 10.56 -9.63
N THR A 179 43.32 9.98 -8.62
CA THR A 179 43.91 9.77 -7.28
C THR A 179 44.37 8.34 -6.99
N SER A 180 44.29 7.41 -7.94
CA SER A 180 44.74 6.02 -7.77
C SER A 180 46.20 5.78 -8.19
N GLY A 181 47.00 6.85 -8.31
CA GLY A 181 48.40 6.79 -8.73
C GLY A 181 49.37 7.24 -7.65
N ILE A 182 49.41 6.54 -6.51
CA ILE A 182 50.58 6.42 -5.62
C ILE A 182 50.59 4.99 -5.06
#